data_AF-Q6MDL0-F1
#
_entry.id   AF-Q6MDL0-F1
#
_cell.length_a   1.000
_cell.length_b   1.000
_cell.length_c   1.000
_cell.angle_alpha   90.00
_cell.angle_beta   90.00
_cell.angle_gamma   90.00
#
_symmetry.space_group_name_H-M   'P 1'
#
loop_
_entity.id
_entity.type
_entity.pdbx_description
1 polymer ?
#
loop_
_entity_poly.entity_id
_entity_poly.type
_entity_poly.pdbx_seq_one_letter_code
_entity_poly.pdbx_strand_id
1 'polypeptide(L)'
;MDNSNLNYQIYACLPFVELAKETCIQFGAVIFWPASQYSTYLNQTEHLFFQNYIYSIGQIKAKAGNEKIEWINTIKLYPKETTCISISNQIPVSEREAVLVNALYLLYFACTFRDLYYGNEIPSFNAFRKIIPCTLDFIKNKDNWKDLYINESYREETVCIHFLDQDICQGLGKTLLTIYQSAPHENMATIHAYKRLVRSIRYFVDRFFQRFVNLFEKEVQFSEYLFEPEDVVFLASSFEALFDLNDQQVTADFKHKLRPLLPLRFTKPLELFWKWIDDFYEVKRKIIHGGTTTDPLFKLNPNFEISHISIGIKLFIYSVYYMLYRYQLIHSTHADAYTPPDFKGIHPEEVLLFFWTESSLLNKLNVYTKQFEQGSKEKELHADIHLLTTLFVSMYDRYYLHPHLNKINFIPSSIESILINGQQILDRLEKNRSVKNHQNLLDIVALTFSDRLKKRLTQ
;
A
#
# COMPACT_ATOMS: atom_id res chain seq x y z
N MET A 1 -15.22 -31.22 27.39
CA MET A 1 -14.33 -30.06 27.62
C MET A 1 -14.96 -28.90 26.89
N ASP A 2 -15.65 -28.05 27.65
CA ASP A 2 -16.36 -26.88 27.13
C ASP A 2 -15.35 -25.84 26.63
N ASN A 3 -15.22 -25.73 25.31
CA ASN A 3 -14.51 -24.61 24.69
C ASN A 3 -15.41 -23.37 24.75
N SER A 4 -15.46 -22.72 25.92
CA SER A 4 -15.98 -21.37 26.10
C SER A 4 -15.08 -20.30 25.46
N ASN A 5 -14.58 -20.55 24.24
CA ASN A 5 -13.42 -19.83 23.69
C ASN A 5 -13.61 -19.39 22.23
N LEU A 6 -14.81 -18.98 21.85
CA LEU A 6 -14.99 -18.25 20.59
C LEU A 6 -15.44 -16.82 20.91
N ASN A 7 -14.45 -15.96 21.19
CA ASN A 7 -14.60 -14.50 21.26
C ASN A 7 -15.06 -13.87 19.93
N TYR A 8 -15.38 -14.68 18.93
CA TYR A 8 -15.72 -14.34 17.56
C TYR A 8 -16.91 -15.18 17.11
N GLN A 9 -17.74 -14.61 16.23
CA GLN A 9 -18.81 -15.33 15.55
C GLN A 9 -18.60 -15.22 14.05
N ILE A 10 -18.85 -16.32 13.34
CA ILE A 10 -18.86 -16.34 11.88
C ILE A 10 -19.96 -15.39 11.36
N TYR A 11 -19.64 -14.61 10.34
CA TYR A 11 -20.50 -13.54 9.85
C TYR A 11 -20.75 -13.62 8.34
N ALA A 12 -19.70 -13.83 7.55
CA ALA A 12 -19.79 -13.86 6.09
C ALA A 12 -18.75 -14.82 5.49
N CYS A 13 -18.89 -15.12 4.21
CA CYS A 13 -17.83 -15.75 3.42
C CYS A 13 -17.62 -15.03 2.09
N LEU A 14 -16.40 -15.16 1.58
CA LEU A 14 -15.90 -14.66 0.32
C LEU A 14 -15.61 -15.86 -0.58
N PRO A 15 -16.54 -16.22 -1.48
CA PRO A 15 -16.25 -17.17 -2.55
C PRO A 15 -15.14 -16.62 -3.44
N PHE A 16 -14.32 -17.50 -4.02
CA PHE A 16 -13.21 -17.12 -4.92
C PHE A 16 -12.07 -16.36 -4.24
N VAL A 17 -11.94 -16.47 -2.91
CA VAL A 17 -10.79 -15.95 -2.16
C VAL A 17 -10.11 -17.11 -1.44
N GLU A 18 -8.93 -17.48 -1.90
CA GLU A 18 -8.08 -18.52 -1.31
C GLU A 18 -6.97 -17.90 -0.47
N LEU A 19 -6.72 -18.44 0.72
CA LEU A 19 -5.56 -18.09 1.54
C LEU A 19 -4.47 -19.12 1.27
N ALA A 20 -3.40 -18.74 0.56
CA ALA A 20 -2.44 -19.68 -0.07
C ALA A 20 -1.78 -20.68 0.89
N LYS A 21 -1.57 -20.28 2.16
CA LYS A 21 -0.94 -21.11 3.20
C LYS A 21 -1.96 -21.78 4.11
N GLU A 22 -3.25 -21.64 3.80
CA GLU A 22 -4.39 -21.91 4.68
C GLU A 22 -4.21 -21.31 6.09
N THR A 23 -3.47 -20.21 6.22
CA THR A 23 -3.28 -19.51 7.49
C THR A 23 -4.33 -18.43 7.63
N CYS A 24 -4.98 -18.33 8.79
CA CYS A 24 -5.89 -17.22 9.04
C CYS A 24 -5.15 -15.88 9.10
N ILE A 25 -5.86 -14.82 8.71
CA ILE A 25 -5.42 -13.44 8.80
C ILE A 25 -6.28 -12.75 9.85
N GLN A 26 -5.65 -12.20 10.89
CA GLN A 26 -6.36 -11.48 11.95
C GLN A 26 -6.12 -9.98 11.84
N PHE A 27 -7.20 -9.23 11.58
CA PHE A 27 -7.26 -7.78 11.64
C PHE A 27 -7.98 -7.36 12.93
N GLY A 28 -7.30 -7.48 14.06
CA GLY A 28 -7.84 -7.12 15.38
C GLY A 28 -9.14 -7.87 15.69
N ALA A 29 -10.26 -7.17 15.56
CA ALA A 29 -11.61 -7.67 15.83
C ALA A 29 -12.21 -8.55 14.72
N VAL A 30 -11.52 -8.73 13.59
CA VAL A 30 -11.95 -9.52 12.44
C VAL A 30 -10.92 -10.60 12.12
N ILE A 31 -11.38 -11.82 11.84
CA ILE A 31 -10.55 -12.95 11.42
C ILE A 31 -11.05 -13.43 10.06
N PHE A 32 -10.13 -13.48 9.09
CA PHE A 32 -10.30 -14.16 7.81
C PHE A 32 -9.67 -15.54 7.92
N TRP A 33 -10.41 -16.60 7.62
CA TRP A 33 -9.93 -17.97 7.76
C TRP A 33 -10.45 -18.87 6.64
N PRO A 34 -9.70 -19.89 6.20
CA PRO A 34 -10.10 -20.70 5.05
C PRO A 34 -11.25 -21.63 5.44
N ALA A 35 -12.30 -21.73 4.61
CA ALA A 35 -13.45 -22.56 4.93
C ALA A 35 -13.11 -24.05 5.06
N SER A 36 -11.98 -24.51 4.49
CA SER A 36 -11.42 -25.85 4.71
C SER A 36 -11.07 -26.14 6.18
N GLN A 37 -10.81 -25.12 7.00
CA GLN A 37 -10.43 -25.23 8.40
C GLN A 37 -11.55 -24.94 9.40
N TYR A 38 -12.81 -25.06 8.99
CA TYR A 38 -13.98 -24.76 9.83
C TYR A 38 -13.98 -25.47 11.19
N SER A 39 -13.37 -26.65 11.30
CA SER A 39 -13.28 -27.40 12.55
C SER A 39 -12.51 -26.68 13.66
N THR A 40 -11.60 -25.77 13.31
CA THR A 40 -10.82 -24.93 14.23
C THR A 40 -11.63 -23.72 14.73
N TYR A 41 -12.55 -23.21 13.91
CA TYR A 41 -13.24 -21.93 14.16
C TYR A 41 -14.70 -22.06 14.58
N LEU A 42 -15.31 -23.24 14.40
CA LEU A 42 -16.71 -23.50 14.72
C LEU A 42 -16.84 -24.62 15.76
N ASN A 43 -17.94 -24.58 16.54
CA ASN A 43 -18.25 -25.62 17.49
C ASN A 43 -18.60 -26.93 16.78
N GLN A 44 -18.29 -28.08 17.39
CA GLN A 44 -18.59 -29.40 16.80
C GLN A 44 -20.06 -29.57 16.40
N THR A 45 -20.99 -28.99 17.16
CA THR A 45 -22.43 -29.02 16.88
C THR A 45 -22.83 -28.26 15.61
N GLU A 46 -21.99 -27.36 15.11
CA GLU A 46 -22.24 -26.51 13.94
C GLU A 46 -21.64 -27.09 12.66
N HIS A 47 -20.71 -28.04 12.78
CA HIS A 47 -19.91 -28.58 11.67
C HIS A 47 -20.77 -29.12 10.52
N LEU A 48 -21.78 -29.94 10.84
CA LEU A 48 -22.65 -30.53 9.82
C LEU A 48 -23.46 -29.48 9.05
N PHE A 49 -23.98 -28.48 9.77
CA PHE A 49 -24.74 -27.39 9.14
C PHE A 49 -23.85 -26.56 8.22
N PHE A 50 -22.64 -26.22 8.68
CA PHE A 50 -21.67 -25.48 7.89
C PHE A 50 -21.19 -26.24 6.65
N GLN A 51 -20.87 -27.54 6.78
CA GLN A 51 -20.48 -28.38 5.65
C GLN A 51 -21.56 -28.42 4.57
N ASN A 52 -22.81 -28.63 4.96
CA ASN A 52 -23.94 -28.66 4.02
C ASN A 52 -24.13 -27.30 3.34
N TYR A 53 -24.00 -26.21 4.09
CA TYR A 53 -24.08 -24.85 3.57
C TYR A 53 -22.98 -24.55 2.55
N ILE A 54 -21.69 -24.73 2.91
CA ILE A 54 -20.55 -24.51 2.00
C ILE A 54 -20.66 -25.37 0.74
N TYR A 55 -21.06 -26.64 0.90
CA TYR A 55 -21.28 -27.53 -0.24
C TYR A 55 -22.35 -27.00 -1.21
N SER A 56 -23.41 -26.40 -0.67
CA SER A 56 -24.51 -25.85 -1.47
C SER A 56 -24.12 -24.55 -2.16
N ILE A 57 -23.57 -23.58 -1.44
CA ILE A 57 -23.21 -22.28 -2.00
C ILE A 57 -22.02 -22.35 -2.96
N GLY A 58 -21.20 -23.40 -2.84
CA GLY A 58 -20.12 -23.69 -3.79
C GLY A 58 -20.59 -24.27 -5.13
N GLN A 59 -21.88 -24.50 -5.33
CA GLN A 59 -22.42 -24.94 -6.62
C GLN A 59 -22.60 -23.75 -7.56
N ILE A 60 -21.82 -23.74 -8.65
CA ILE A 60 -21.98 -22.80 -9.75
C ILE A 60 -22.99 -23.40 -10.73
N LYS A 61 -23.99 -22.61 -11.11
CA LYS A 61 -25.10 -23.05 -11.97
C LYS A 61 -25.28 -22.14 -13.18
N ALA A 62 -25.60 -22.73 -14.32
CA ALA A 62 -26.04 -21.99 -15.51
C ALA A 62 -27.51 -22.29 -15.81
N LYS A 63 -28.17 -21.34 -16.48
CA LYS A 63 -29.54 -21.53 -16.95
C LYS A 63 -29.52 -22.41 -18.20
N ALA A 64 -30.20 -23.56 -18.13
CA ALA A 64 -30.51 -24.41 -19.26
C ALA A 64 -31.93 -24.11 -19.76
N GLY A 65 -32.07 -23.89 -21.07
CA GLY A 65 -33.36 -23.74 -21.75
C GLY A 65 -33.94 -22.32 -21.81
N ASN A 66 -34.75 -22.08 -22.84
CA ASN A 66 -35.37 -20.78 -23.12
C ASN A 66 -36.75 -20.61 -22.46
N GLU A 67 -37.46 -21.70 -22.11
CA GLU A 67 -38.88 -21.65 -21.73
C GLU A 67 -39.20 -22.07 -20.28
N LYS A 68 -38.39 -22.93 -19.66
CA LYS A 68 -38.45 -23.27 -18.22
C LYS A 68 -37.07 -23.07 -17.62
N ILE A 69 -37.01 -22.44 -16.44
CA ILE A 69 -35.74 -22.25 -15.73
C ILE A 69 -35.29 -23.61 -15.18
N GLU A 70 -34.45 -24.32 -15.92
CA GLU A 70 -33.71 -25.47 -15.42
C GLU A 70 -32.27 -25.01 -15.10
N TRP A 71 -31.80 -25.26 -13.88
CA TRP A 71 -30.43 -24.92 -13.50
C TRP A 71 -29.55 -26.15 -13.59
N ILE A 72 -28.48 -26.06 -14.37
CA ILE A 72 -27.46 -27.11 -14.46
C ILE A 72 -26.24 -26.71 -13.64
N ASN A 73 -25.74 -27.62 -12.82
CA ASN A 73 -24.48 -27.42 -12.09
C ASN A 73 -23.34 -27.50 -13.10
N THR A 74 -22.51 -26.46 -13.20
CA THR A 74 -21.40 -26.41 -14.15
C THR A 74 -20.07 -26.69 -13.46
N ILE A 75 -19.84 -26.08 -12.29
CA ILE A 75 -18.59 -26.18 -11.54
C ILE A 75 -18.89 -26.22 -10.04
N LYS A 76 -17.99 -26.83 -9.27
CA LYS A 76 -18.03 -26.83 -7.81
C LYS A 76 -16.79 -26.14 -7.25
N LEU A 77 -17.01 -25.11 -6.44
CA LEU A 77 -15.96 -24.44 -5.68
C LEU A 77 -15.54 -25.30 -4.48
N TYR A 78 -14.24 -25.52 -4.29
CA TYR A 78 -13.72 -26.24 -3.14
C TYR A 78 -13.69 -25.35 -1.88
N PRO A 79 -13.83 -25.91 -0.67
CA PRO A 79 -13.78 -25.11 0.57
C PRO A 79 -12.51 -24.28 0.73
N LYS A 80 -11.35 -24.74 0.22
CA LYS A 80 -10.10 -23.99 0.25
C LYS A 80 -10.13 -22.70 -0.58
N GLU A 81 -11.00 -22.63 -1.59
CA GLU A 81 -11.19 -21.46 -2.46
C GLU A 81 -12.23 -20.48 -1.88
N THR A 82 -12.65 -20.69 -0.63
CA THR A 82 -13.59 -19.84 0.09
C THR A 82 -12.96 -19.39 1.40
N THR A 83 -12.96 -18.08 1.64
CA THR A 83 -12.50 -17.49 2.90
C THR A 83 -13.71 -17.08 3.74
N CYS A 84 -13.80 -17.57 4.96
CA CYS A 84 -14.80 -17.17 5.94
C CYS A 84 -14.30 -15.99 6.78
N ILE A 85 -15.25 -15.19 7.25
CA ILE A 85 -15.02 -13.99 8.06
C ILE A 85 -15.74 -14.15 9.38
N SER A 86 -14.99 -14.07 10.47
CA SER A 86 -15.54 -14.00 11.82
C SER A 86 -15.29 -12.63 12.43
N ILE A 87 -16.29 -12.09 13.13
CA ILE A 87 -16.24 -10.79 13.81
C ILE A 87 -16.36 -11.01 15.32
N SER A 88 -15.56 -10.30 16.10
CA SER A 88 -15.58 -10.40 17.56
C SER A 88 -16.97 -10.16 18.15
N ASN A 89 -17.32 -10.92 19.19
CA ASN A 89 -18.58 -10.76 19.93
C ASN A 89 -18.68 -9.43 20.68
N GLN A 90 -17.54 -8.76 20.90
CA GLN A 90 -17.49 -7.45 21.56
C GLN A 90 -17.95 -6.30 20.64
N ILE A 91 -18.04 -6.52 19.33
CA ILE A 91 -18.54 -5.51 18.40
C ILE A 91 -20.08 -5.49 18.44
N PRO A 92 -20.71 -4.32 18.66
CA PRO A 92 -22.17 -4.17 18.60
C PRO A 92 -22.75 -4.63 17.26
N VAL A 93 -23.92 -5.27 17.29
CA VAL A 93 -24.57 -5.79 16.08
C VAL A 93 -24.78 -4.70 15.02
N SER A 94 -25.14 -3.49 15.44
CA SER A 94 -25.33 -2.32 14.56
C SER A 94 -24.07 -1.88 13.80
N GLU A 95 -22.88 -2.24 14.27
CA GLU A 95 -21.60 -1.83 13.68
C GLU A 95 -20.94 -2.94 12.86
N ARG A 96 -21.46 -4.17 12.90
CA ARG A 96 -20.82 -5.35 12.27
C ARG A 96 -20.66 -5.22 10.76
N GLU A 97 -21.65 -4.65 10.09
CA GLU A 97 -21.58 -4.40 8.65
C GLU A 97 -20.49 -3.37 8.32
N ALA A 98 -20.41 -2.27 9.07
CA ALA A 98 -19.38 -1.26 8.89
C ALA A 98 -17.97 -1.83 9.13
N VAL A 99 -17.81 -2.68 10.14
CA VAL A 99 -16.56 -3.41 10.42
C VAL A 99 -16.21 -4.35 9.27
N LEU A 100 -17.17 -5.13 8.78
CA LEU A 100 -16.96 -6.05 7.66
C LEU A 100 -16.45 -5.29 6.44
N VAL A 101 -17.15 -4.24 6.03
CA VAL A 101 -16.81 -3.42 4.88
C VAL A 101 -15.40 -2.86 5.04
N ASN A 102 -15.11 -2.21 6.17
CA ASN A 102 -13.79 -1.64 6.41
C ASN A 102 -12.69 -2.71 6.40
N ALA A 103 -12.90 -3.87 7.05
CA ALA A 103 -11.92 -4.94 7.08
C ALA A 103 -11.58 -5.48 5.69
N LEU A 104 -12.55 -5.53 4.77
CA LEU A 104 -12.31 -5.94 3.39
C LEU A 104 -11.44 -4.93 2.62
N TYR A 105 -11.67 -3.61 2.82
CA TYR A 105 -10.84 -2.57 2.21
C TYR A 105 -9.40 -2.63 2.73
N LEU A 106 -9.25 -2.87 4.04
CA LEU A 106 -7.94 -2.98 4.67
C LEU A 106 -7.21 -4.28 4.28
N LEU A 107 -7.93 -5.41 4.13
CA LEU A 107 -7.37 -6.66 3.62
C LEU A 107 -6.83 -6.46 2.20
N TYR A 108 -7.63 -5.86 1.32
CA TYR A 108 -7.17 -5.49 -0.02
C TYR A 108 -5.93 -4.62 0.06
N PHE A 109 -5.92 -3.63 0.96
CA PHE A 109 -4.76 -2.75 1.09
C PHE A 109 -3.49 -3.49 1.51
N ALA A 110 -3.60 -4.37 2.51
CA ALA A 110 -2.46 -5.11 3.03
C ALA A 110 -1.92 -6.19 2.07
N CYS A 111 -2.72 -6.65 1.11
CA CYS A 111 -2.31 -7.68 0.16
C CYS A 111 -1.70 -7.11 -1.13
N THR A 112 -2.21 -5.97 -1.59
CA THR A 112 -2.00 -5.52 -2.98
C THR A 112 -0.95 -4.42 -3.12
N PHE A 113 -0.83 -3.53 -2.13
CA PHE A 113 -0.16 -2.24 -2.40
C PHE A 113 1.35 -2.26 -2.38
N ARG A 114 1.99 -3.33 -1.90
CA ARG A 114 3.45 -3.46 -2.05
C ARG A 114 3.83 -3.58 -3.54
N ASP A 115 3.04 -4.32 -4.31
CA ASP A 115 3.27 -4.49 -5.75
C ASP A 115 2.97 -3.20 -6.51
N LEU A 116 1.96 -2.44 -6.08
CA LEU A 116 1.72 -1.10 -6.63
C LEU A 116 2.86 -0.13 -6.27
N TYR A 117 3.40 -0.22 -5.05
CA TYR A 117 4.48 0.64 -4.58
C TYR A 117 5.77 0.47 -5.37
N TYR A 118 6.13 -0.76 -5.76
CA TYR A 118 7.37 -1.02 -6.49
C TYR A 118 7.18 -1.25 -7.99
N GLY A 119 6.15 -2.00 -8.38
CA GLY A 119 5.89 -2.51 -9.72
C GLY A 119 5.00 -1.62 -10.58
N ASN A 120 4.25 -0.68 -10.00
CA ASN A 120 3.08 -0.09 -10.67
C ASN A 120 2.16 -1.18 -11.27
N GLU A 121 2.12 -2.37 -10.69
CA GLU A 121 1.21 -3.43 -11.11
C GLU A 121 0.00 -3.38 -10.19
N ILE A 122 -1.20 -3.52 -10.77
CA ILE A 122 -2.43 -3.65 -9.99
C ILE A 122 -2.81 -5.13 -10.05
N PRO A 123 -2.54 -5.92 -8.99
CA PRO A 123 -3.04 -7.28 -8.90
C PRO A 123 -4.55 -7.33 -9.16
N SER A 124 -4.99 -8.33 -9.94
CA SER A 124 -6.40 -8.63 -10.18
C SER A 124 -7.02 -9.25 -8.94
N PHE A 125 -7.21 -8.44 -7.89
CA PHE A 125 -7.93 -8.84 -6.69
C PHE A 125 -9.22 -8.04 -6.58
N ASN A 126 -10.35 -8.71 -6.38
CA ASN A 126 -11.60 -8.03 -6.03
C ASN A 126 -12.35 -8.82 -4.95
N ALA A 127 -12.07 -8.50 -3.69
CA ALA A 127 -12.72 -9.13 -2.54
C ALA A 127 -14.21 -8.78 -2.38
N PHE A 128 -14.74 -7.81 -3.14
CA PHE A 128 -16.04 -7.18 -2.86
C PHE A 128 -17.17 -7.63 -3.78
N ARG A 129 -16.88 -8.31 -4.88
CA ARG A 129 -17.91 -8.65 -5.85
C ARG A 129 -18.87 -9.72 -5.38
N LYS A 130 -18.45 -10.58 -4.45
CA LYS A 130 -19.34 -11.57 -3.84
C LYS A 130 -19.05 -11.80 -2.37
N ILE A 131 -19.98 -11.33 -1.54
CA ILE A 131 -20.00 -11.59 -0.09
C ILE A 131 -21.29 -12.32 0.20
N ILE A 132 -21.21 -13.47 0.87
CA ILE A 132 -22.39 -14.27 1.21
C ILE A 132 -22.57 -14.29 2.74
N PRO A 133 -23.80 -14.06 3.26
CA PRO A 133 -24.08 -14.19 4.69
C PRO A 133 -23.77 -15.59 5.20
N CYS A 134 -23.07 -15.65 6.33
CA CYS A 134 -22.56 -16.90 6.91
C CYS A 134 -22.76 -16.93 8.44
N THR A 135 -23.73 -16.18 8.96
CA THR A 135 -24.06 -16.25 10.40
C THR A 135 -24.68 -17.60 10.75
N LEU A 136 -24.51 -18.04 12.00
CA LEU A 136 -25.01 -19.35 12.43
C LEU A 136 -26.53 -19.48 12.28
N ASP A 137 -27.28 -18.43 12.57
CA ASP A 137 -28.74 -18.43 12.38
C ASP A 137 -29.11 -18.57 10.90
N PHE A 138 -28.33 -17.95 10.02
CA PHE A 138 -28.52 -18.08 8.57
C PHE A 138 -28.24 -19.51 8.10
N ILE A 139 -27.14 -20.12 8.56
CA ILE A 139 -26.70 -21.45 8.17
C ILE A 139 -27.62 -22.56 8.71
N LYS A 140 -28.12 -22.42 9.95
CA LYS A 140 -28.97 -23.43 10.59
C LYS A 140 -30.34 -23.56 9.90
N ASN A 141 -30.86 -22.47 9.35
CA ASN A 141 -32.11 -22.50 8.60
C ASN A 141 -31.83 -22.78 7.12
N LYS A 142 -32.03 -24.03 6.70
CA LYS A 142 -31.80 -24.50 5.32
C LYS A 142 -32.61 -23.72 4.28
N ASP A 143 -33.78 -23.19 4.63
CA ASP A 143 -34.60 -22.43 3.69
C ASP A 143 -33.95 -21.12 3.24
N ASN A 144 -33.00 -20.59 4.03
CA ASN A 144 -32.27 -19.37 3.68
C ASN A 144 -31.30 -19.55 2.50
N TRP A 145 -30.79 -20.75 2.29
CA TRP A 145 -29.65 -20.96 1.38
C TRP A 145 -29.79 -22.18 0.46
N LYS A 146 -30.83 -23.00 0.60
CA LYS A 146 -31.07 -24.15 -0.29
C LYS A 146 -31.12 -23.77 -1.78
N ASP A 147 -31.60 -22.55 -2.07
CA ASP A 147 -31.72 -22.00 -3.42
C ASP A 147 -30.67 -20.91 -3.70
N LEU A 148 -29.69 -20.76 -2.81
CA LEU A 148 -28.57 -19.84 -2.99
C LEU A 148 -27.45 -20.54 -3.76
N TYR A 149 -27.20 -20.07 -4.98
CA TYR A 149 -26.14 -20.58 -5.86
C TYR A 149 -25.45 -19.44 -6.60
N ILE A 150 -24.30 -19.74 -7.20
CA ILE A 150 -23.54 -18.79 -8.00
C ILE A 150 -23.92 -18.99 -9.47
N ASN A 151 -24.48 -17.96 -10.12
CA ASN A 151 -24.68 -18.04 -11.57
C ASN A 151 -23.32 -18.09 -12.26
N GLU A 152 -23.16 -18.97 -13.25
CA GLU A 152 -21.94 -19.11 -14.05
C GLU A 152 -21.53 -17.80 -14.73
N SER A 153 -22.50 -16.97 -15.15
CA SER A 153 -22.22 -15.63 -15.71
C SER A 153 -21.57 -14.67 -14.71
N TYR A 154 -21.62 -14.97 -13.41
CA TYR A 154 -21.00 -14.19 -12.33
C TYR A 154 -19.83 -14.95 -11.70
N ARG A 155 -19.29 -15.98 -12.37
CA ARG A 155 -18.08 -16.67 -11.92
C ARG A 155 -16.88 -15.75 -12.04
N GLU A 156 -16.03 -15.78 -11.01
CA GLU A 156 -14.75 -15.07 -11.00
C GLU A 156 -13.58 -16.05 -10.96
N GLU A 157 -12.40 -15.55 -11.31
CA GLU A 157 -11.16 -16.28 -11.05
C GLU A 157 -10.91 -16.28 -9.54
N THR A 158 -10.63 -17.46 -8.97
CA THR A 158 -10.23 -17.57 -7.57
C THR A 158 -8.94 -16.79 -7.36
N VAL A 159 -8.98 -15.77 -6.51
CA VAL A 159 -7.80 -14.99 -6.16
C VAL A 159 -7.12 -15.62 -4.96
N CYS A 160 -5.83 -15.90 -5.11
CA CYS A 160 -5.02 -16.49 -4.06
C CYS A 160 -4.19 -15.40 -3.35
N ILE A 161 -4.42 -15.22 -2.05
CA ILE A 161 -3.64 -14.30 -1.20
C ILE A 161 -2.35 -15.01 -0.79
N HIS A 162 -1.27 -14.74 -1.53
CA HIS A 162 0.06 -15.31 -1.30
C HIS A 162 0.92 -14.52 -0.31
N PHE A 163 0.71 -13.20 -0.26
CA PHE A 163 1.49 -12.27 0.53
C PHE A 163 0.55 -11.36 1.33
N LEU A 164 0.96 -11.08 2.56
CA LEU A 164 0.32 -10.12 3.44
C LEU A 164 1.42 -9.41 4.21
N ASP A 165 1.40 -8.07 4.19
CA ASP A 165 2.24 -7.29 5.08
C ASP A 165 1.72 -7.42 6.52
N GLN A 166 2.50 -8.07 7.38
CA GLN A 166 2.07 -8.36 8.75
C GLN A 166 2.05 -7.12 9.63
N ASP A 167 2.99 -6.18 9.44
CA ASP A 167 3.10 -4.99 10.26
C ASP A 167 1.90 -4.08 9.99
N ILE A 168 1.55 -3.91 8.72
CA ILE A 168 0.36 -3.13 8.36
C ILE A 168 -0.92 -3.81 8.81
N CYS A 169 -1.02 -5.14 8.69
CA CYS A 169 -2.18 -5.91 9.15
C CYS A 169 -2.41 -5.70 10.65
N GLN A 170 -1.34 -5.75 11.45
CA GLN A 170 -1.41 -5.51 12.88
C GLN A 170 -1.81 -4.07 13.20
N GLY A 171 -1.18 -3.08 12.57
CA GLY A 171 -1.48 -1.67 12.81
C GLY A 171 -2.93 -1.29 12.45
N LEU A 172 -3.39 -1.74 11.28
CA LEU A 172 -4.76 -1.53 10.82
C LEU A 172 -5.78 -2.35 11.64
N GLY A 173 -5.40 -3.55 12.08
CA GLY A 173 -6.22 -4.36 12.99
C GLY A 173 -6.47 -3.67 14.33
N LYS A 174 -5.43 -3.07 14.93
CA LYS A 174 -5.55 -2.25 16.15
C LYS A 174 -6.43 -1.03 15.92
N THR A 175 -6.31 -0.39 14.76
CA THR A 175 -7.14 0.76 14.36
C THR A 175 -8.62 0.39 14.36
N LEU A 176 -9.00 -0.74 13.73
CA LEU A 176 -10.37 -1.25 13.74
C LEU A 176 -10.85 -1.58 15.16
N LEU A 177 -10.01 -2.25 15.95
CA LEU A 177 -10.32 -2.62 17.33
C LEU A 177 -10.74 -1.39 18.15
N THR A 178 -9.90 -0.35 18.17
CA THR A 178 -10.15 0.93 18.86
C THR A 178 -11.42 1.63 18.35
N ILE A 179 -11.66 1.65 17.03
CA ILE A 179 -12.85 2.31 16.48
C ILE A 179 -14.14 1.65 16.99
N TYR A 180 -14.19 0.32 17.04
CA TYR A 180 -15.45 -0.43 17.16
C TYR A 180 -15.66 -1.16 18.48
N GLN A 181 -14.61 -1.37 19.28
CA GLN A 181 -14.68 -1.98 20.60
C GLN A 181 -14.38 -0.99 21.73
N SER A 182 -14.32 0.31 21.43
CA SER A 182 -13.81 1.36 22.32
C SER A 182 -14.33 1.23 23.76
N ALA A 183 -13.39 1.14 24.70
CA ALA A 183 -13.67 1.31 26.12
C ALA A 183 -14.03 2.79 26.39
N PRO A 184 -14.83 3.09 27.43
CA PRO A 184 -15.25 4.46 27.77
C PRO A 184 -14.11 5.44 28.12
N HIS A 185 -12.85 5.01 28.06
CA HIS A 185 -11.65 5.78 28.40
C HIS A 185 -10.74 6.11 27.20
N GLU A 186 -11.07 5.65 25.98
CA GLU A 186 -10.26 6.00 24.81
C GLU A 186 -10.50 7.45 24.36
N ASN A 187 -9.42 8.14 23.99
CA ASN A 187 -9.48 9.53 23.54
C ASN A 187 -10.23 9.63 22.20
N MET A 188 -11.35 10.38 22.18
CA MET A 188 -12.15 10.61 20.96
C MET A 188 -11.34 11.14 19.79
N ALA A 189 -10.31 11.97 20.04
CA ALA A 189 -9.42 12.46 18.99
C ALA A 189 -8.66 11.33 18.27
N THR A 190 -8.23 10.30 19.02
CA THR A 190 -7.58 9.11 18.48
C THR A 190 -8.55 8.31 17.63
N ILE A 191 -9.78 8.09 18.11
CA ILE A 191 -10.82 7.38 17.35
C ILE A 191 -11.13 8.12 16.03
N HIS A 192 -11.27 9.45 16.06
CA HIS A 192 -11.48 10.23 14.84
C HIS A 192 -10.31 10.14 13.87
N ALA A 193 -9.07 10.22 14.38
CA ALA A 193 -7.86 10.03 13.59
C ALA A 193 -7.82 8.65 12.90
N TYR A 194 -8.20 7.60 13.62
CA TYR A 194 -8.27 6.23 13.10
C TYR A 194 -9.37 6.05 12.05
N LYS A 195 -10.56 6.64 12.28
CA LYS A 195 -11.64 6.66 11.27
C LYS A 195 -11.19 7.36 9.98
N ARG A 196 -10.42 8.45 10.09
CA ARG A 196 -9.86 9.16 8.93
C ARG A 196 -8.86 8.30 8.16
N LEU A 197 -7.96 7.60 8.86
CA LEU A 197 -7.02 6.66 8.25
C LEU A 197 -7.76 5.59 7.44
N VAL A 198 -8.73 4.90 8.05
CA VAL A 198 -9.53 3.86 7.36
C VAL A 198 -10.27 4.45 6.15
N ARG A 199 -10.90 5.63 6.31
CA ARG A 199 -11.61 6.30 5.23
C ARG A 199 -10.68 6.70 4.07
N SER A 200 -9.47 7.16 4.35
CA SER A 200 -8.49 7.50 3.31
C SER A 200 -8.10 6.28 2.48
N ILE A 201 -7.89 5.13 3.13
CA ILE A 201 -7.63 3.86 2.45
C ILE A 201 -8.83 3.46 1.59
N ARG A 202 -10.06 3.64 2.09
CA ARG A 202 -11.27 3.36 1.31
C ARG A 202 -11.35 4.18 0.03
N TYR A 203 -11.19 5.50 0.10
CA TYR A 203 -11.24 6.36 -1.11
C TYR A 203 -10.20 5.94 -2.15
N PHE A 204 -9.01 5.59 -1.69
CA PHE A 204 -7.94 5.12 -2.57
C PHE A 204 -8.33 3.80 -3.24
N VAL A 205 -8.72 2.83 -2.42
CA VAL A 205 -9.05 1.47 -2.85
C VAL A 205 -10.31 1.43 -3.73
N ASP A 206 -11.33 2.24 -3.44
CA ASP A 206 -12.58 2.33 -4.21
C ASP A 206 -12.33 2.59 -5.70
N ARG A 207 -11.38 3.47 -6.04
CA ARG A 207 -11.03 3.75 -7.43
C ARG A 207 -10.43 2.52 -8.12
N PHE A 208 -9.50 1.85 -7.47
CA PHE A 208 -8.86 0.65 -8.03
C PHE A 208 -9.88 -0.49 -8.14
N PHE A 209 -10.81 -0.63 -7.20
CA PHE A 209 -11.92 -1.59 -7.30
C PHE A 209 -12.88 -1.32 -8.45
N GLN A 210 -13.31 -0.08 -8.68
CA GLN A 210 -14.26 0.23 -9.74
C GLN A 210 -13.72 -0.08 -11.14
N ARG A 211 -12.40 0.06 -11.35
CA ARG A 211 -11.76 -0.41 -12.57
C ARG A 211 -11.91 -1.93 -12.73
N PHE A 212 -11.71 -2.70 -11.65
CA PHE A 212 -11.92 -4.15 -11.69
C PHE A 212 -13.36 -4.53 -11.99
N VAL A 213 -14.37 -3.87 -11.43
CA VAL A 213 -15.79 -4.16 -11.75
C VAL A 213 -16.08 -3.97 -13.24
N ASN A 214 -15.68 -2.84 -13.82
CA ASN A 214 -15.85 -2.55 -15.25
C ASN A 214 -15.02 -3.46 -16.19
N LEU A 215 -13.90 -4.00 -15.72
CA LEU A 215 -12.97 -4.88 -16.45
C LEU A 215 -13.60 -6.22 -16.87
N PHE A 216 -14.44 -6.84 -16.02
CA PHE A 216 -15.03 -8.15 -16.36
C PHE A 216 -16.33 -8.04 -17.15
N GLU A 217 -17.08 -6.94 -17.02
CA GLU A 217 -18.37 -6.81 -17.69
C GLU A 217 -18.26 -6.50 -19.19
N LYS A 218 -17.07 -6.09 -19.67
CA LYS A 218 -16.95 -5.49 -21.01
C LYS A 218 -16.00 -6.17 -22.01
N GLU A 219 -15.27 -7.24 -21.66
CA GLU A 219 -14.34 -7.95 -22.59
C GLU A 219 -13.42 -7.03 -23.44
N VAL A 220 -13.15 -5.79 -23.00
CA VAL A 220 -12.43 -4.80 -23.80
C VAL A 220 -10.92 -4.87 -23.51
N GLN A 221 -10.13 -5.10 -24.57
CA GLN A 221 -8.67 -4.91 -24.56
C GLN A 221 -8.34 -3.45 -24.23
N PHE A 222 -7.49 -3.24 -23.24
CA PHE A 222 -7.14 -1.91 -22.73
C PHE A 222 -6.21 -1.14 -23.68
N SER A 223 -6.27 0.20 -23.58
CA SER A 223 -5.16 1.07 -23.96
C SER A 223 -4.00 0.90 -22.97
N GLU A 224 -2.76 1.03 -23.42
CA GLU A 224 -1.53 0.80 -22.64
C GLU A 224 -1.32 1.72 -21.41
N TYR A 225 -2.20 2.70 -21.15
CA TYR A 225 -2.08 3.65 -20.03
C TYR A 225 -2.74 3.11 -18.75
N LEU A 226 -1.92 2.94 -17.69
CA LEU A 226 -2.36 2.32 -16.43
C LEU A 226 -3.26 3.23 -15.59
N PHE A 227 -3.10 4.56 -15.68
CA PHE A 227 -3.82 5.54 -14.85
C PHE A 227 -4.56 6.53 -15.74
N GLU A 228 -5.80 6.81 -15.37
CA GLU A 228 -6.62 7.87 -15.98
C GLU A 228 -6.40 9.18 -15.22
N PRO A 229 -6.42 10.34 -15.88
CA PRO A 229 -6.31 11.63 -15.20
C PRO A 229 -7.26 11.77 -14.00
N GLU A 230 -8.48 11.26 -14.12
CA GLU A 230 -9.54 11.28 -13.10
C GLU A 230 -9.15 10.56 -11.80
N ASP A 231 -8.18 9.65 -11.85
CA ASP A 231 -7.65 8.94 -10.67
C ASP A 231 -7.08 9.92 -9.64
N VAL A 232 -6.63 11.10 -10.09
CA VAL A 232 -6.14 12.18 -9.22
C VAL A 232 -7.21 12.62 -8.20
N VAL A 233 -8.50 12.54 -8.55
CA VAL A 233 -9.60 13.01 -7.68
C VAL A 233 -9.68 12.10 -6.45
N PHE A 234 -9.70 10.79 -6.66
CA PHE A 234 -9.73 9.81 -5.58
C PHE A 234 -8.46 9.82 -4.75
N LEU A 235 -7.30 9.94 -5.40
CA LEU A 235 -6.01 10.03 -4.71
C LEU A 235 -5.91 11.31 -3.86
N ALA A 236 -6.38 12.45 -4.38
CA ALA A 236 -6.43 13.69 -3.62
C ALA A 236 -7.41 13.62 -2.45
N SER A 237 -8.61 13.04 -2.65
CA SER A 237 -9.56 12.80 -1.55
C SER A 237 -9.00 11.87 -0.48
N SER A 238 -8.14 10.93 -0.86
CA SER A 238 -7.43 10.06 0.07
C SER A 238 -6.44 10.86 0.92
N PHE A 239 -5.66 11.75 0.31
CA PHE A 239 -4.77 12.66 1.05
C PHE A 239 -5.52 13.65 1.96
N GLU A 240 -6.58 14.26 1.44
CA GLU A 240 -7.46 15.19 2.18
C GLU A 240 -8.03 14.53 3.42
N ALA A 241 -8.52 13.30 3.29
CA ALA A 241 -9.02 12.52 4.41
C ALA A 241 -7.92 12.11 5.41
N LEU A 242 -6.74 11.69 4.93
CA LEU A 242 -5.64 11.21 5.77
C LEU A 242 -5.05 12.32 6.64
N PHE A 243 -4.85 13.50 6.06
CA PHE A 243 -4.17 14.62 6.72
C PHE A 243 -5.11 15.68 7.30
N ASP A 244 -6.43 15.55 7.07
CA ASP A 244 -7.45 16.49 7.53
C ASP A 244 -7.20 17.89 6.98
N LEU A 245 -7.12 17.98 5.65
CA LEU A 245 -6.73 19.21 4.97
C LEU A 245 -7.87 20.23 4.98
N ASN A 246 -7.51 21.50 5.19
CA ASN A 246 -8.45 22.60 5.11
C ASN A 246 -8.87 22.92 3.67
N ASP A 247 -10.16 22.81 3.36
CA ASP A 247 -10.75 23.07 2.04
C ASP A 247 -10.41 24.47 1.46
N GLN A 248 -10.18 25.48 2.31
CA GLN A 248 -9.86 26.84 1.86
C GLN A 248 -8.39 26.99 1.44
N GLN A 249 -7.49 26.15 1.96
CA GLN A 249 -6.03 26.25 1.74
C GLN A 249 -5.37 24.88 1.56
N VAL A 250 -6.04 23.97 0.84
CA VAL A 250 -5.66 22.55 0.73
C VAL A 250 -4.19 22.36 0.39
N THR A 251 -3.68 23.05 -0.63
CA THR A 251 -2.30 22.92 -1.11
C THR A 251 -1.26 23.35 -0.06
N ALA A 252 -1.51 24.48 0.63
CA ALA A 252 -0.58 25.00 1.63
C ALA A 252 -0.59 24.13 2.90
N ASP A 253 -1.77 23.69 3.33
CA ASP A 253 -1.91 22.78 4.47
C ASP A 253 -1.27 21.42 4.16
N PHE A 254 -1.45 20.89 2.94
CA PHE A 254 -0.82 19.64 2.52
C PHE A 254 0.70 19.71 2.57
N LYS A 255 1.30 20.78 2.04
CA LYS A 255 2.75 21.02 2.14
C LYS A 255 3.21 21.02 3.61
N HIS A 256 2.46 21.65 4.50
CA HIS A 256 2.78 21.69 5.93
C HIS A 256 2.67 20.31 6.60
N LYS A 257 1.64 19.52 6.29
CA LYS A 257 1.39 18.19 6.86
C LYS A 257 2.37 17.12 6.35
N LEU A 258 2.84 17.24 5.11
CA LEU A 258 3.82 16.32 4.52
C LEU A 258 5.28 16.61 4.89
N ARG A 259 5.59 17.84 5.29
CA ARG A 259 6.99 18.22 5.61
C ARG A 259 7.66 17.31 6.66
N PRO A 260 6.97 16.83 7.72
CA PRO A 260 7.56 15.90 8.68
C PRO A 260 7.71 14.46 8.17
N LEU A 261 6.99 14.08 7.11
CA LEU A 261 7.00 12.73 6.51
C LEU A 261 8.28 12.51 5.69
N LEU A 262 8.64 13.51 4.89
CA LEU A 262 9.80 13.52 4.02
C LEU A 262 10.64 14.73 4.43
N PRO A 263 11.63 14.59 5.34
CA PRO A 263 12.47 15.68 5.80
C PRO A 263 13.40 16.20 4.67
N LEU A 264 12.81 16.77 3.63
CA LEU A 264 13.47 17.48 2.54
C LEU A 264 13.93 18.83 3.07
N ARG A 265 15.09 18.83 3.74
CA ARG A 265 15.73 20.04 4.30
C ARG A 265 16.46 20.88 3.24
N PHE A 266 16.59 20.34 2.04
CA PHE A 266 17.36 20.94 0.95
C PHE A 266 16.46 21.74 0.01
N THR A 267 16.86 22.97 -0.30
CA THR A 267 16.07 23.92 -1.08
C THR A 267 15.63 23.34 -2.43
N LYS A 268 16.54 22.77 -3.23
CA LYS A 268 16.21 22.28 -4.58
C LYS A 268 15.26 21.07 -4.58
N PRO A 269 15.51 19.99 -3.80
CA PRO A 269 14.53 18.90 -3.66
C PRO A 269 13.18 19.34 -3.10
N LEU A 270 13.18 20.28 -2.14
CA LEU A 270 11.97 20.83 -1.56
C LEU A 270 11.16 21.64 -2.58
N GLU A 271 11.81 22.43 -3.44
CA GLU A 271 11.18 23.16 -4.54
C GLU A 271 10.53 22.20 -5.55
N LEU A 272 11.23 21.13 -5.94
CA LEU A 272 10.67 20.10 -6.84
C LEU A 272 9.45 19.42 -6.22
N PHE A 273 9.51 19.08 -4.93
CA PHE A 273 8.41 18.48 -4.20
C PHE A 273 7.20 19.41 -4.08
N TRP A 274 7.43 20.68 -3.72
CA TRP A 274 6.36 21.66 -3.65
C TRP A 274 5.70 21.92 -4.99
N LYS A 275 6.50 21.95 -6.06
CA LYS A 275 5.95 22.12 -7.40
C LYS A 275 5.15 20.90 -7.84
N TRP A 276 5.59 19.68 -7.53
CA TRP A 276 4.77 18.49 -7.74
C TRP A 276 3.42 18.57 -7.00
N ILE A 277 3.39 19.06 -5.75
CA ILE A 277 2.15 19.26 -5.00
C ILE A 277 1.24 20.29 -5.69
N ASP A 278 1.80 21.41 -6.14
CA ASP A 278 1.04 22.46 -6.83
C ASP A 278 0.44 21.90 -8.13
N ASP A 279 1.25 21.24 -8.94
CA ASP A 279 0.85 20.61 -10.20
C ASP A 279 -0.23 19.54 -9.96
N PHE A 280 -0.06 18.68 -8.93
CA PHE A 280 -1.02 17.63 -8.56
C PHE A 280 -2.44 18.19 -8.27
N TYR A 281 -2.53 19.26 -7.47
CA TYR A 281 -3.81 19.89 -7.18
C TYR A 281 -4.36 20.74 -8.33
N GLU A 282 -3.50 21.25 -9.21
CA GLU A 282 -3.94 21.89 -10.45
C GLU A 282 -4.62 20.89 -11.39
N VAL A 283 -4.07 19.67 -11.53
CA VAL A 283 -4.67 18.59 -12.32
C VAL A 283 -6.04 18.22 -11.77
N LYS A 284 -6.16 18.02 -10.44
CA LYS A 284 -7.45 17.81 -9.78
C LYS A 284 -8.44 18.92 -10.14
N ARG A 285 -8.03 20.18 -10.04
CA ARG A 285 -8.89 21.33 -10.33
C ARG A 285 -9.37 21.32 -11.78
N LYS A 286 -8.47 21.09 -12.74
CA LYS A 286 -8.82 21.06 -14.18
C LYS A 286 -9.84 19.97 -14.48
N ILE A 287 -9.67 18.78 -13.92
CA ILE A 287 -10.57 17.66 -14.12
C ILE A 287 -11.96 17.93 -13.54
N ILE A 288 -12.05 18.44 -12.31
CA ILE A 288 -13.34 18.77 -11.68
C ILE A 288 -14.13 19.81 -12.51
N HIS A 289 -13.45 20.73 -13.18
CA HIS A 289 -14.09 21.77 -14.00
C HIS A 289 -14.29 21.36 -15.47
N GLY A 290 -14.16 20.06 -15.79
CA GLY A 290 -14.42 19.51 -17.12
C GLY A 290 -13.34 19.80 -18.17
N GLY A 291 -12.12 20.16 -17.75
CA GLY A 291 -11.00 20.38 -18.66
C GLY A 291 -10.43 19.06 -19.18
N THR A 292 -10.11 19.01 -20.48
CA THR A 292 -9.32 17.92 -21.06
C THR A 292 -7.88 18.03 -20.57
N THR A 293 -7.47 17.12 -19.69
CA THR A 293 -6.11 17.08 -19.16
C THR A 293 -5.54 15.70 -19.43
N THR A 294 -4.57 15.59 -20.33
CA THR A 294 -3.77 14.36 -20.44
C THR A 294 -3.01 14.15 -19.13
N ASP A 295 -2.75 12.91 -18.71
CA ASP A 295 -1.95 12.62 -17.52
C ASP A 295 -0.60 13.36 -17.63
N PRO A 296 -0.37 14.42 -16.83
CA PRO A 296 0.85 15.18 -16.98
C PRO A 296 2.00 14.34 -16.46
N LEU A 297 3.05 14.22 -17.25
CA LEU A 297 4.30 13.66 -16.77
C LEU A 297 5.01 14.71 -15.91
N PHE A 298 5.47 14.30 -14.74
CA PHE A 298 6.39 15.08 -13.93
C PHE A 298 7.76 15.05 -14.61
N LYS A 299 8.14 16.16 -15.23
CA LYS A 299 9.42 16.34 -15.96
C LYS A 299 10.33 17.40 -15.32
N LEU A 300 9.97 17.89 -14.14
CA LEU A 300 10.73 18.93 -13.43
C LEU A 300 12.06 18.41 -12.89
N ASN A 301 12.10 17.12 -12.54
CA ASN A 301 13.36 16.42 -12.39
C ASN A 301 13.78 15.88 -13.77
N PRO A 302 14.86 16.39 -14.38
CA PRO A 302 15.28 15.95 -15.71
C PRO A 302 15.73 14.49 -15.75
N ASN A 303 15.97 13.86 -14.59
CA ASN A 303 16.34 12.45 -14.52
C ASN A 303 15.14 11.49 -14.64
N PHE A 304 13.90 11.97 -14.48
CA PHE A 304 12.71 11.12 -14.48
C PHE A 304 11.61 11.70 -15.37
N GLU A 305 11.00 10.85 -16.18
CA GLU A 305 9.67 11.09 -16.72
C GLU A 305 8.71 10.04 -16.14
N ILE A 306 7.76 10.51 -15.32
CA ILE A 306 6.83 9.66 -14.58
C ILE A 306 5.49 10.37 -14.42
N SER A 307 4.39 9.63 -14.40
CA SER A 307 3.05 10.18 -14.09
C SER A 307 3.01 10.83 -12.70
N HIS A 308 2.33 11.98 -12.58
CA HIS A 308 2.06 12.58 -11.27
C HIS A 308 1.27 11.63 -10.36
N ILE A 309 0.38 10.82 -10.95
CA ILE A 309 -0.46 9.86 -10.22
C ILE A 309 0.42 8.75 -9.64
N SER A 310 1.41 8.25 -10.39
CA SER A 310 2.34 7.22 -9.89
C SER A 310 3.17 7.71 -8.71
N ILE A 311 3.69 8.94 -8.75
CA ILE A 311 4.37 9.56 -7.59
C ILE A 311 3.38 9.66 -6.41
N GLY A 312 2.15 10.12 -6.67
CA GLY A 312 1.15 10.31 -5.63
C GLY A 312 0.72 9.00 -4.96
N ILE A 313 0.61 7.90 -5.73
CA ILE A 313 0.33 6.56 -5.21
C ILE A 313 1.44 6.12 -4.25
N LYS A 314 2.71 6.23 -4.68
CA LYS A 314 3.86 5.90 -3.82
C LYS A 314 3.85 6.76 -2.55
N LEU A 315 3.64 8.07 -2.69
CA LEU A 315 3.55 8.98 -1.56
C LEU A 315 2.38 8.63 -0.62
N PHE A 316 1.22 8.25 -1.14
CA PHE A 316 0.06 7.88 -0.34
C PHE A 316 0.30 6.61 0.46
N ILE A 317 0.83 5.56 -0.18
CA ILE A 317 1.18 4.31 0.49
C ILE A 317 2.18 4.58 1.62
N TYR A 318 3.27 5.31 1.34
CA TYR A 318 4.24 5.68 2.38
C TYR A 318 3.60 6.54 3.49
N SER A 319 2.67 7.45 3.16
CA SER A 319 1.93 8.26 4.13
C SER A 319 1.06 7.41 5.06
N VAL A 320 0.43 6.35 4.57
CA VAL A 320 -0.35 5.42 5.41
C VAL A 320 0.55 4.75 6.45
N TYR A 321 1.72 4.24 6.04
CA TYR A 321 2.70 3.65 6.96
C TYR A 321 3.19 4.67 7.98
N TYR A 322 3.54 5.87 7.54
CA TYR A 322 3.95 6.93 8.44
C TYR A 322 2.88 7.31 9.46
N MET A 323 1.61 7.36 9.05
CA MET A 323 0.52 7.67 9.98
C MET A 323 0.33 6.56 11.02
N LEU A 324 0.43 5.29 10.61
CA LEU A 324 0.47 4.16 11.56
C LEU A 324 1.65 4.27 12.53
N TYR A 325 2.84 4.63 12.04
CA TYR A 325 4.04 4.85 12.86
C TYR A 325 3.85 6.01 13.84
N ARG A 326 3.31 7.14 13.39
CA ARG A 326 3.02 8.32 14.21
C ARG A 326 2.04 8.01 15.32
N TYR A 327 1.09 7.12 15.07
CA TYR A 327 0.15 6.60 16.06
C TYR A 327 0.71 5.45 16.91
N GLN A 328 2.00 5.13 16.78
CA GLN A 328 2.69 4.07 17.52
C GLN A 328 2.08 2.67 17.29
N LEU A 329 1.46 2.46 16.12
CA LEU A 329 0.82 1.20 15.75
C LEU A 329 1.78 0.24 15.05
N ILE A 330 2.80 0.78 14.38
CA ILE A 330 3.91 0.06 13.75
C ILE A 330 5.25 0.73 14.12
N HIS A 331 6.36 0.06 13.82
CA HIS A 331 7.71 0.56 14.12
C HIS A 331 8.53 0.75 12.84
N SER A 332 9.46 1.72 12.89
CA SER A 332 10.48 1.90 11.86
C SER A 332 11.58 0.83 12.01
N THR A 333 12.23 0.45 10.91
CA THR A 333 13.37 -0.49 10.86
C THR A 333 14.61 0.08 11.54
N HIS A 334 14.67 1.41 11.70
CA HIS A 334 15.69 2.12 12.46
C HIS A 334 15.09 3.16 13.40
N ALA A 335 15.86 3.54 14.43
CA ALA A 335 15.47 4.53 15.44
C ALA A 335 16.07 5.93 15.19
N ASP A 336 16.72 6.15 14.04
CA ASP A 336 17.26 7.46 13.69
C ASP A 336 16.14 8.51 13.54
N ALA A 337 16.30 9.64 14.22
CA ALA A 337 15.36 10.76 14.18
C ALA A 337 15.66 11.76 13.04
N TYR A 338 16.83 11.64 12.40
CA TYR A 338 17.26 12.56 11.35
C TYR A 338 16.85 12.10 9.95
N THR A 339 16.72 10.79 9.71
CA THR A 339 16.19 10.21 8.47
C THR A 339 14.68 9.99 8.53
N PRO A 340 13.99 9.95 7.37
CA PRO A 340 12.61 9.48 7.33
C PRO A 340 12.51 8.04 7.86
N PRO A 341 11.42 7.68 8.57
CA PRO A 341 11.23 6.31 9.05
C PRO A 341 11.13 5.33 7.88
N ASP A 342 11.77 4.18 8.04
CA ASP A 342 11.80 3.12 7.04
C ASP A 342 11.00 1.92 7.54
N PHE A 343 10.32 1.21 6.64
CA PHE A 343 9.44 0.11 6.98
C PHE A 343 9.81 -1.14 6.17
N LYS A 344 9.44 -2.31 6.69
CA LYS A 344 9.76 -3.58 6.04
C LYS A 344 9.12 -3.65 4.66
N GLY A 345 9.93 -3.44 3.61
CA GLY A 345 9.45 -3.45 2.23
C GLY A 345 8.63 -2.23 1.83
N ILE A 346 8.73 -1.10 2.55
CA ILE A 346 8.22 0.21 2.11
C ILE A 346 9.28 1.25 2.51
N HIS A 347 10.05 1.67 1.51
CA HIS A 347 11.29 2.44 1.70
C HIS A 347 11.12 3.89 1.24
N PRO A 348 11.46 4.90 2.07
CA PRO A 348 11.25 6.31 1.73
C PRO A 348 11.97 6.75 0.44
N GLU A 349 13.06 6.08 0.08
CA GLU A 349 13.83 6.32 -1.13
C GLU A 349 12.98 6.23 -2.39
N GLU A 350 11.99 5.34 -2.42
CA GLU A 350 11.06 5.17 -3.56
C GLU A 350 10.27 6.41 -3.89
N VAL A 351 10.11 7.32 -2.94
CA VAL A 351 9.42 8.60 -3.14
C VAL A 351 10.46 9.71 -3.28
N LEU A 352 11.47 9.73 -2.41
CA LEU A 352 12.46 10.80 -2.35
C LEU A 352 13.27 10.95 -3.65
N LEU A 353 13.62 9.84 -4.31
CA LEU A 353 14.46 9.88 -5.52
C LEU A 353 13.89 10.76 -6.64
N PHE A 354 12.56 10.88 -6.75
CA PHE A 354 11.93 11.71 -7.78
C PHE A 354 12.17 13.21 -7.57
N PHE A 355 12.54 13.61 -6.36
CA PHE A 355 12.82 15.01 -6.01
C PHE A 355 14.32 15.30 -5.93
N TRP A 356 15.18 14.34 -6.25
CA TRP A 356 16.63 14.55 -6.34
C TRP A 356 17.12 14.37 -7.77
N THR A 357 17.77 15.39 -8.32
CA THR A 357 18.54 15.21 -9.55
C THR A 357 19.87 14.55 -9.22
N GLU A 358 20.36 13.63 -10.06
CA GLU A 358 21.61 12.89 -9.87
C GLU A 358 22.78 13.85 -9.54
N SER A 359 22.89 14.92 -10.34
CA SER A 359 23.90 15.96 -10.14
C SER A 359 23.78 16.72 -8.81
N SER A 360 22.55 17.04 -8.37
CA SER A 360 22.33 17.76 -7.12
C SER A 360 22.63 16.90 -5.90
N LEU A 361 22.31 15.61 -5.99
CA LEU A 361 22.59 14.61 -4.97
C LEU A 361 24.11 14.48 -4.79
N LEU A 362 24.85 14.23 -5.86
CA LEU A 362 26.31 14.07 -5.80
C LEU A 362 27.02 15.34 -5.35
N ASN A 363 26.58 16.52 -5.80
CA ASN A 363 27.13 17.79 -5.32
C ASN A 363 26.95 17.93 -3.80
N LYS A 364 25.74 17.63 -3.30
CA LYS A 364 25.47 17.77 -1.87
C LYS A 364 26.25 16.75 -1.03
N LEU A 365 26.33 15.51 -1.51
CA LEU A 365 27.12 14.46 -0.88
C LEU A 365 28.62 14.81 -0.84
N ASN A 366 29.16 15.45 -1.89
CA ASN A 366 30.53 15.95 -1.91
C ASN A 366 30.79 16.99 -0.82
N VAL A 367 29.84 17.91 -0.60
CA VAL A 367 29.93 18.89 0.50
C VAL A 367 29.93 18.21 1.87
N TYR A 368 29.04 17.23 2.08
CA TYR A 368 28.91 16.56 3.37
C TYR A 368 30.07 15.63 3.70
N THR A 369 30.57 14.88 2.72
CA THR A 369 31.79 14.06 2.90
C THR A 369 32.99 14.95 3.23
N LYS A 370 33.10 16.15 2.64
CA LYS A 370 34.14 17.13 3.02
C LYS A 370 33.96 17.66 4.46
N GLN A 371 32.73 17.96 4.87
CA GLN A 371 32.44 18.41 6.26
C GLN A 371 32.75 17.31 7.29
N PHE A 372 32.48 16.05 6.96
CA PHE A 372 32.84 14.91 7.78
C PHE A 372 34.36 14.80 7.96
N GLU A 373 35.14 14.94 6.88
CA GLU A 373 36.62 14.95 6.94
C GLU A 373 37.18 16.10 7.78
N GLN A 374 36.48 17.22 7.83
CA GLN A 374 36.84 18.37 8.68
C GLN A 374 36.54 18.14 10.17
N GLY A 375 36.09 16.94 10.55
CA GLY A 375 35.89 16.52 11.92
C GLY A 375 34.51 16.84 12.50
N SER A 376 33.52 17.15 11.66
CA SER A 376 32.13 17.26 12.14
C SER A 376 31.65 15.90 12.64
N LYS A 377 31.16 15.86 13.88
CA LYS A 377 30.61 14.67 14.55
C LYS A 377 29.09 14.77 14.73
N GLU A 378 28.45 15.62 13.94
CA GLU A 378 27.01 15.81 14.01
C GLU A 378 26.31 14.54 13.53
N LYS A 379 25.50 13.94 14.41
CA LYS A 379 24.70 12.74 14.06
C LYS A 379 23.82 12.99 12.85
N GLU A 380 23.31 14.21 12.71
CA GLU A 380 22.53 14.68 11.57
C GLU A 380 23.32 14.59 10.25
N LEU A 381 24.60 15.00 10.25
CA LEU A 381 25.45 14.91 9.06
C LEU A 381 25.66 13.45 8.64
N HIS A 382 25.85 12.54 9.60
CA HIS A 382 26.04 11.12 9.31
C HIS A 382 24.77 10.51 8.69
N ALA A 383 23.61 10.81 9.27
CA ALA A 383 22.30 10.41 8.77
C ALA A 383 22.06 10.92 7.34
N ASP A 384 22.39 12.19 7.08
CA ASP A 384 22.29 12.80 5.77
C ASP A 384 23.20 12.12 4.73
N ILE A 385 24.47 11.84 5.09
CA ILE A 385 25.40 11.10 4.20
C ILE A 385 24.83 9.72 3.87
N HIS A 386 24.36 8.99 4.88
CA HIS A 386 23.77 7.66 4.69
C HIS A 386 22.58 7.73 3.72
N LEU A 387 21.60 8.60 3.99
CA LEU A 387 20.41 8.78 3.16
C LEU A 387 20.76 9.12 1.70
N LEU A 388 21.67 10.08 1.47
CA LEU A 388 22.06 10.46 0.11
C LEU A 388 22.75 9.31 -0.63
N THR A 389 23.58 8.51 0.05
CA THR A 389 24.19 7.33 -0.56
C THR A 389 23.17 6.23 -0.86
N THR A 390 22.18 6.02 0.02
CA THR A 390 21.09 5.07 -0.22
C THR A 390 20.21 5.49 -1.39
N LEU A 391 19.89 6.79 -1.50
CA LEU A 391 19.17 7.36 -2.65
C LEU A 391 19.92 7.14 -3.96
N PHE A 392 21.24 7.36 -3.98
CA PHE A 392 22.06 7.11 -5.16
C PHE A 392 22.07 5.63 -5.54
N VAL A 393 22.28 4.73 -4.58
CA VAL A 393 22.25 3.28 -4.81
C VAL A 393 20.88 2.85 -5.37
N SER A 394 19.79 3.33 -4.77
CA SER A 394 18.43 3.02 -5.23
C SER A 394 18.17 3.54 -6.65
N MET A 395 18.56 4.78 -6.94
CA MET A 395 18.46 5.37 -8.28
C MET A 395 19.26 4.54 -9.31
N TYR A 396 20.48 4.14 -8.96
CA TYR A 396 21.32 3.34 -9.84
C TYR A 396 20.74 1.94 -10.09
N ASP A 397 20.46 1.19 -9.03
CA ASP A 397 20.08 -0.21 -9.14
C ASP A 397 18.69 -0.40 -9.78
N ARG A 398 17.77 0.52 -9.55
CA ARG A 398 16.39 0.40 -10.05
C ARG A 398 16.17 1.05 -11.41
N TYR A 399 16.78 2.20 -11.65
CA TYR A 399 16.42 3.04 -12.80
C TYR A 399 17.58 3.24 -13.77
N TYR A 400 18.82 3.35 -13.30
CA TYR A 400 19.96 3.39 -14.23
C TYR A 400 20.16 2.05 -14.94
N LEU A 401 20.09 0.93 -14.20
CA LEU A 401 20.21 -0.42 -14.79
C LEU A 401 18.96 -0.85 -15.58
N HIS A 402 17.80 -0.26 -15.29
CA HIS A 402 16.52 -0.58 -15.93
C HIS A 402 15.76 0.72 -16.30
N PRO A 403 16.19 1.44 -17.35
CA PRO A 403 15.73 2.80 -17.63
C PRO A 403 14.27 2.95 -18.05
N HIS A 404 13.56 1.85 -18.28
CA HIS A 404 12.14 1.83 -18.67
C HIS A 404 11.27 0.99 -17.70
N LEU A 405 11.76 0.77 -16.48
CA LEU A 405 11.07 -0.05 -15.50
C LEU A 405 9.73 0.59 -15.09
N ASN A 406 8.66 -0.20 -15.07
CA ASN A 406 7.34 0.17 -14.51
C ASN A 406 6.75 1.47 -15.07
N LYS A 407 6.93 1.72 -16.38
CA LYS A 407 6.47 2.95 -17.07
C LYS A 407 7.14 4.24 -16.58
N ILE A 408 8.29 4.11 -15.92
CA ILE A 408 9.15 5.23 -15.52
C ILE A 408 10.28 5.28 -16.52
N ASN A 409 10.46 6.43 -17.17
CA ASN A 409 11.60 6.66 -18.05
C ASN A 409 12.70 7.39 -17.27
N PHE A 410 13.88 6.78 -17.18
CA PHE A 410 15.04 7.37 -16.50
C PHE A 410 16.06 7.91 -17.49
N ILE A 411 16.46 9.15 -17.28
CA ILE A 411 17.42 9.87 -18.12
C ILE A 411 18.65 10.18 -17.25
N PRO A 412 19.78 9.46 -17.42
CA PRO A 412 20.97 9.72 -16.62
C PRO A 412 21.54 11.13 -16.92
N SER A 413 22.13 11.77 -15.91
CA SER A 413 22.85 13.03 -16.14
C SER A 413 24.10 12.80 -16.99
N SER A 414 24.61 13.80 -17.70
CA SER A 414 25.85 13.64 -18.47
C SER A 414 27.03 13.35 -17.53
N ILE A 415 27.97 12.51 -17.96
CA ILE A 415 29.19 12.20 -17.17
C ILE A 415 29.91 13.48 -16.79
N GLU A 416 30.07 14.42 -17.72
CA GLU A 416 30.70 15.72 -17.49
C GLU A 416 30.09 16.47 -16.29
N SER A 417 28.78 16.40 -16.10
CA SER A 417 28.07 17.09 -15.02
C SER A 417 28.29 16.46 -13.64
N ILE A 418 28.67 15.18 -13.58
CA ILE A 418 28.82 14.43 -12.32
C ILE A 418 30.26 14.02 -12.01
N LEU A 419 31.16 14.03 -12.99
CA LEU A 419 32.51 13.46 -12.89
C LEU A 419 33.33 14.07 -11.76
N ILE A 420 33.38 15.40 -11.67
CA ILE A 420 34.19 16.11 -10.67
C ILE A 420 33.73 15.74 -9.26
N ASN A 421 32.44 15.87 -8.98
CA ASN A 421 31.89 15.58 -7.65
C ASN A 421 32.01 14.08 -7.32
N GLY A 422 31.69 13.21 -8.29
CA GLY A 422 31.78 11.76 -8.11
C GLY A 422 33.21 11.30 -7.80
N GLN A 423 34.19 11.75 -8.57
CA GLN A 423 35.60 11.39 -8.35
C GLN A 423 36.10 11.88 -6.99
N GLN A 424 35.79 13.13 -6.62
CA GLN A 424 36.17 13.67 -5.31
C GLN A 424 35.57 12.87 -4.14
N ILE A 425 34.33 12.38 -4.27
CA ILE A 425 33.73 11.51 -3.24
C ILE A 425 34.48 10.18 -3.15
N LEU A 426 34.78 9.55 -4.30
CA LEU A 426 35.54 8.29 -4.34
C LEU A 426 36.93 8.43 -3.73
N ASP A 427 37.66 9.49 -4.08
CA ASP A 427 39.00 9.77 -3.55
C ASP A 427 38.97 9.89 -2.01
N ARG A 428 37.94 10.53 -1.44
CA ARG A 428 37.76 10.64 0.02
C ARG A 428 37.48 9.29 0.67
N LEU A 429 36.63 8.47 0.05
CA LEU A 429 36.33 7.13 0.55
C LEU A 429 37.57 6.23 0.50
N GLU A 430 38.40 6.34 -0.53
CA GLU A 430 39.65 5.60 -0.64
C GLU A 430 40.68 6.05 0.40
N LYS A 431 40.82 7.37 0.63
CA LYS A 431 41.66 7.88 1.72
C LYS A 431 41.21 7.35 3.08
N ASN A 432 39.91 7.33 3.36
CA ASN A 432 39.36 6.80 4.61
C ASN A 432 39.54 5.27 4.77
N ARG A 433 39.73 4.50 3.68
CA ARG A 433 40.12 3.07 3.78
C ARG A 433 41.53 2.89 4.35
N SER A 434 42.43 3.83 4.08
CA SER A 434 43.84 3.75 4.49
C SER A 434 44.11 4.23 5.92
N VAL A 435 43.17 4.95 6.54
CA VAL A 435 43.33 5.55 7.87
C VAL A 435 42.54 4.77 8.91
N LYS A 436 43.23 4.14 9.88
CA LYS A 436 42.60 3.50 11.05
C LYS A 436 42.19 4.56 12.10
N ASN A 437 41.12 5.30 11.82
CA ASN A 437 40.48 6.20 12.78
C ASN A 437 39.29 5.53 13.49
N HIS A 438 38.90 6.05 14.66
CA HIS A 438 37.78 5.55 15.47
C HIS A 438 36.38 5.81 14.85
N GLN A 439 36.28 6.63 13.81
CA GLN A 439 35.05 6.86 13.02
C GLN A 439 35.44 6.88 11.54
N ASN A 440 34.95 5.91 10.77
CA ASN A 440 35.25 5.79 9.35
C ASN A 440 34.05 6.25 8.52
N LEU A 441 34.28 7.07 7.49
CA LEU A 441 33.24 7.45 6.54
C LEU A 441 32.59 6.20 5.89
N LEU A 442 33.36 5.12 5.75
CA LEU A 442 32.90 3.84 5.22
C LEU A 442 31.82 3.17 6.09
N ASP A 443 31.76 3.49 7.38
CA ASP A 443 30.77 2.93 8.30
C ASP A 443 29.39 3.61 8.12
N ILE A 444 29.36 4.76 7.42
CA ILE A 444 28.17 5.60 7.27
C ILE A 444 27.54 5.44 5.88
N VAL A 445 28.37 5.29 4.85
CA VAL A 445 27.87 5.16 3.47
C VAL A 445 27.10 3.87 3.25
N ALA A 446 26.07 3.92 2.41
CA ALA A 446 25.28 2.77 2.02
C ALA A 446 26.14 1.67 1.39
N LEU A 447 25.77 0.42 1.65
CA LEU A 447 26.44 -0.75 1.07
C LEU A 447 26.44 -0.64 -0.47
N THR A 448 27.56 -1.01 -1.10
CA THR A 448 27.78 -0.94 -2.55
C THR A 448 27.87 0.45 -3.17
N PHE A 449 27.64 1.55 -2.43
CA PHE A 449 27.67 2.92 -2.97
C PHE A 449 28.95 3.22 -3.77
N SER A 450 30.13 2.93 -3.22
CA SER A 450 31.41 3.16 -3.90
C SER A 450 31.50 2.42 -5.24
N ASP A 451 31.02 1.18 -5.29
CA ASP A 451 31.11 0.35 -6.49
C ASP A 451 30.13 0.83 -7.57
N ARG A 452 28.91 1.24 -7.17
CA ARG A 452 27.93 1.82 -8.09
C ARG A 452 28.40 3.15 -8.65
N LEU A 453 28.94 4.03 -7.80
CA LEU A 453 29.47 5.32 -8.24
C LEU A 453 30.66 5.14 -9.19
N LYS A 454 31.59 4.22 -8.87
CA LYS A 454 32.70 3.88 -9.79
C LYS A 454 32.20 3.44 -11.16
N LYS A 455 31.29 2.46 -11.20
CA LYS A 455 30.70 1.98 -12.46
C LYS A 455 30.03 3.10 -13.24
N ARG A 456 29.28 3.96 -12.54
CA ARG A 456 28.57 5.10 -13.13
C ARG A 456 29.49 6.12 -13.79
N LEU A 457 30.72 6.31 -13.29
CA LEU A 457 31.69 7.27 -13.81
C LEU A 457 32.58 6.69 -14.93
N THR A 458 32.67 5.37 -15.06
CA THR A 458 33.52 4.69 -16.06
C THR A 458 32.79 4.28 -17.33
N GLN A 459 31.46 4.42 -17.37
CA GLN A 459 30.58 4.13 -18.50
C GLN A 459 30.16 5.45 -19.15
#